data_AF-A0A0K0DJ08-F1
#
_entry.id   AF-A0A0K0DJ08-F1
#
_cell.length_a   1.000
_cell.length_b   1.000
_cell.length_c   1.000
_cell.angle_alpha   90.00
_cell.angle_beta   90.00
_cell.angle_gamma   90.00
#
_symmetry.space_group_name_H-M   'P 1'
#
loop_
_entity.id
_entity.type
_entity.pdbx_description
1 polymer ?
#
loop_
_entity_poly.entity_id
_entity_poly.type
_entity_poly.pdbx_seq_one_letter_code
_entity_poly.pdbx_strand_id
1 'polypeptide(L)'
;MATKEYFVPSEEVMTTIVLPTIIFCIGMVVAMLVGINKCKQWELDKIVEMRRTRRVLQRITARLREKNFKTIQNARNMRKRAAAAKAAGKMTENQRAPPIYSTRQQAV
;
A
#
# COMPACT_ATOMS: atom_id res chain seq x y z
N MET A 1 -53.45 53.75 -29.21
CA MET A 1 -52.97 52.79 -28.19
C MET A 1 -52.54 51.54 -28.93
N ALA A 2 -51.24 51.24 -28.93
CA ALA A 2 -50.71 50.07 -29.63
C ALA A 2 -51.10 48.80 -28.87
N THR A 3 -52.07 48.06 -29.40
CA THR A 3 -52.45 46.74 -28.93
C THR A 3 -51.25 45.81 -29.14
N LYS A 4 -50.61 45.40 -28.05
CA LYS A 4 -49.61 44.34 -28.09
C LYS A 4 -50.34 43.06 -28.47
N GLU A 5 -50.23 42.66 -29.74
CA GLU A 5 -50.67 41.35 -30.20
C GLU A 5 -49.79 40.30 -29.53
N TYR A 6 -50.32 39.68 -28.48
CA TYR A 6 -49.75 38.45 -27.96
C TYR A 6 -50.06 37.37 -29.00
N PHE A 7 -49.07 37.03 -29.81
CA PHE A 7 -49.14 35.87 -30.70
C PHE A 7 -49.18 34.62 -29.83
N VAL A 8 -50.40 34.17 -29.50
CA VAL A 8 -50.62 32.93 -28.74
C VAL A 8 -50.27 31.78 -29.69
N PRO A 9 -49.27 30.93 -29.37
CA PRO A 9 -49.00 29.74 -30.14
C PRO A 9 -50.24 28.84 -30.13
N SER A 10 -50.62 28.27 -31.28
CA SER A 10 -51.75 27.33 -31.40
C SER A 10 -51.70 26.27 -30.28
N GLU A 11 -52.83 25.92 -29.68
CA GLU A 11 -52.90 24.99 -28.52
C GLU A 11 -52.22 23.64 -28.78
N GLU A 12 -52.19 23.18 -30.03
CA GLU A 12 -51.42 22.01 -30.46
C GLU A 12 -49.92 22.16 -30.21
N VAL A 13 -49.33 23.33 -30.47
CA VAL A 13 -47.89 23.55 -30.23
C VAL A 13 -47.59 23.53 -28.74
N MET A 14 -48.46 24.11 -27.92
CA MET A 14 -48.32 24.13 -26.46
C MET A 14 -48.40 22.71 -25.86
N THR A 15 -49.35 21.91 -26.30
CA THR A 15 -49.60 20.57 -25.75
C THR A 15 -48.67 19.49 -26.31
N THR A 16 -48.35 19.54 -27.60
CA THR A 16 -47.59 18.47 -28.27
C THR A 16 -46.08 18.71 -28.27
N ILE A 17 -45.63 19.96 -28.13
CA ILE A 17 -44.21 20.31 -28.26
C ILE A 17 -43.67 20.92 -26.97
N VAL A 18 -44.36 21.93 -26.41
CA VAL A 18 -43.86 22.67 -25.25
C VAL A 18 -43.99 21.85 -23.96
N LEU A 19 -45.13 21.20 -23.71
CA LEU A 19 -45.32 20.41 -22.49
C LEU A 19 -44.30 19.24 -22.35
N PRO A 20 -44.09 18.40 -23.39
CA PRO A 20 -43.13 17.30 -23.32
C PRO A 20 -41.69 17.77 -23.15
N THR A 21 -41.32 18.88 -23.79
CA THR A 21 -39.96 19.44 -23.67
C THR A 21 -39.69 20.01 -22.28
N ILE A 22 -40.69 20.62 -21.63
CA ILE A 22 -40.58 21.05 -20.22
C ILE A 22 -40.35 19.85 -19.30
N ILE A 23 -41.13 18.77 -19.46
CA ILE A 23 -40.97 17.55 -18.66
C ILE A 23 -39.58 16.94 -18.87
N PHE A 24 -39.11 16.90 -20.13
CA PHE A 24 -37.77 16.41 -20.46
C PHE A 24 -36.66 17.25 -19.82
N CYS A 25 -36.79 18.58 -19.84
CA CYS A 25 -35.85 19.48 -19.18
C CYS A 25 -35.78 19.24 -17.67
N ILE A 26 -36.94 19.04 -17.01
CA ILE A 26 -36.98 18.69 -15.58
C ILE A 26 -36.27 17.36 -15.34
N GLY A 27 -36.54 16.35 -16.16
CA GLY A 27 -35.88 15.04 -16.09
C GLY A 27 -34.36 15.13 -16.24
N MET A 28 -33.87 15.92 -17.20
CA MET A 28 -32.44 16.17 -17.38
C MET A 28 -31.78 16.82 -16.16
N VAL A 29 -32.42 17.83 -15.57
CA VAL A 29 -31.89 18.52 -14.39
C VAL A 29 -31.79 17.56 -13.21
N VAL A 30 -32.82 16.74 -12.97
CA VAL A 30 -32.79 15.72 -11.92
C VAL A 30 -31.68 14.70 -12.17
N ALA A 31 -31.53 14.23 -13.43
CA ALA A 31 -30.46 13.32 -13.80
C ALA A 31 -29.06 13.92 -13.59
N MET A 32 -28.86 15.20 -13.91
CA MET A 32 -27.60 15.92 -13.64
C MET A 32 -27.30 16.04 -12.15
N LEU A 33 -28.29 16.39 -11.32
CA LEU A 33 -28.12 16.49 -9.86
C LEU A 33 -27.73 15.13 -9.25
N VAL A 34 -28.40 14.05 -9.67
CA VAL A 34 -28.07 12.69 -9.23
C VAL A 34 -26.69 12.28 -9.74
N GLY A 35 -26.35 12.62 -10.99
CA GLY A 35 -25.05 12.35 -11.60
C GLY A 35 -23.90 12.98 -10.82
N ILE A 36 -24.00 14.28 -10.49
CA ILE A 36 -22.99 14.99 -9.69
C ILE A 36 -22.85 14.34 -8.31
N ASN A 37 -23.97 14.05 -7.65
CA ASN A 37 -23.95 13.43 -6.31
C ASN A 37 -23.35 12.03 -6.33
N LYS A 38 -23.62 11.21 -7.36
CA LYS A 38 -22.99 9.91 -7.55
C LYS A 38 -21.50 10.01 -7.86
N CYS A 39 -21.10 10.91 -8.74
CA CYS A 39 -19.69 11.15 -9.05
C CYS A 39 -18.92 11.58 -7.80
N LYS A 40 -19.51 12.45 -6.98
CA LYS A 40 -18.91 12.92 -5.71
C LYS A 40 -18.81 11.80 -4.67
N GLN A 41 -19.82 10.94 -4.56
CA GLN A 41 -19.75 9.75 -3.69
C GLN A 41 -18.66 8.78 -4.15
N TRP A 42 -18.53 8.58 -5.46
CA TRP A 42 -17.52 7.68 -6.04
C TRP A 42 -16.09 8.17 -5.77
N GLU A 43 -15.84 9.48 -5.88
CA GLU A 43 -14.55 10.07 -5.57
C GLU A 43 -14.20 9.93 -4.08
N LEU A 44 -15.17 10.19 -3.20
CA LEU A 44 -15.00 10.03 -1.75
C LEU A 44 -14.73 8.57 -1.36
N ASP A 45 -15.43 7.62 -1.96
CA ASP A 45 -15.26 6.20 -1.68
C ASP A 45 -13.86 5.71 -2.09
N LYS A 46 -13.38 6.13 -3.27
CA LYS A 46 -12.00 5.87 -3.72
C LYS A 46 -10.94 6.40 -2.74
N ILE A 47 -11.13 7.61 -2.20
CA ILE A 47 -10.20 8.19 -1.24
C ILE A 47 -10.22 7.42 0.09
N VAL A 48 -11.40 7.02 0.56
CA VAL A 48 -11.55 6.24 1.79
C VAL A 48 -10.89 4.88 1.65
N GLU A 49 -11.08 4.20 0.52
CA GLU A 49 -10.47 2.91 0.23
C GLU A 49 -8.94 3.03 0.11
N MET A 50 -8.43 4.02 -0.63
CA MET A 50 -6.99 4.29 -0.70
C MET A 50 -6.38 4.54 0.69
N ARG A 51 -7.05 5.30 1.56
CA ARG A 51 -6.56 5.56 2.93
C ARG A 51 -6.57 4.32 3.80
N ARG A 52 -7.53 3.40 3.63
CA ARG A 52 -7.57 2.12 4.36
C ARG A 52 -6.43 1.22 3.90
N THR A 53 -6.27 1.04 2.59
CA THR A 53 -5.21 0.22 2.01
C THR A 53 -3.83 0.75 2.36
N ARG A 54 -3.62 2.07 2.29
CA ARG A 54 -2.35 2.71 2.67
C ARG A 54 -1.98 2.47 4.14
N ARG A 55 -2.95 2.57 5.06
CA ARG A 55 -2.72 2.31 6.50
C ARG A 55 -2.38 0.84 6.78
N VAL A 56 -3.06 -0.09 6.11
CA VAL A 56 -2.77 -1.53 6.24
C VAL A 56 -1.39 -1.84 5.69
N LEU A 57 -1.07 -1.33 4.50
CA LEU A 57 0.23 -1.53 3.86
C LEU A 57 1.37 -0.99 4.72
N GLN A 58 1.24 0.21 5.28
CA GLN A 58 2.24 0.79 6.18
C GLN A 58 2.47 -0.08 7.42
N ARG A 59 1.42 -0.63 8.03
CA ARG A 59 1.54 -1.55 9.18
C ARG A 59 2.26 -2.84 8.80
N ILE A 60 1.94 -3.41 7.64
CA ILE A 60 2.59 -4.63 7.14
C ILE A 60 4.06 -4.36 6.85
N THR A 61 4.39 -3.29 6.12
CA THR A 61 5.77 -2.91 5.80
C THR A 61 6.59 -2.64 7.06
N ALA A 62 6.02 -1.98 8.08
CA ALA A 62 6.71 -1.75 9.36
C ALA A 62 7.04 -3.06 10.07
N ARG A 63 6.06 -3.97 10.20
CA ARG A 63 6.26 -5.30 10.79
C ARG A 63 7.28 -6.13 10.00
N LEU A 64 7.26 -6.03 8.68
CA LEU A 64 8.22 -6.73 7.82
C LEU A 64 9.63 -6.18 8.01
N ARG A 65 9.78 -4.86 8.12
CA ARG A 65 11.08 -4.20 8.36
C ARG A 65 11.67 -4.60 9.71
N GLU A 66 10.84 -4.65 10.75
CA GLU A 66 11.25 -5.10 12.09
C GLU A 66 11.70 -6.56 12.08
N LYS A 67 10.93 -7.45 11.44
CA LYS A 67 11.30 -8.86 11.27
C LYS A 67 12.61 -9.01 10.49
N ASN A 68 12.78 -8.29 9.38
CA ASN A 68 14.02 -8.30 8.60
C ASN A 68 15.23 -7.85 9.43
N PHE A 69 15.08 -6.77 10.20
CA PHE A 69 16.15 -6.27 11.07
C PHE A 69 16.54 -7.29 12.15
N LYS A 70 15.56 -7.92 12.80
CA LYS A 70 15.79 -8.98 13.79
C LYS A 70 16.50 -10.19 13.19
N THR A 71 16.09 -10.63 12.00
CA THR A 71 16.75 -11.73 11.28
C THR A 71 18.20 -11.39 10.94
N ILE A 72 18.46 -10.18 10.45
CA ILE A 72 19.82 -9.72 10.13
C ILE A 72 20.68 -9.65 11.41
N GLN A 73 20.16 -9.11 12.50
CA GLN A 73 20.88 -9.06 13.78
C GLN A 73 21.21 -10.45 14.30
N ASN A 74 20.25 -11.39 14.26
CA ASN A 74 20.47 -12.78 14.65
C ASN A 74 21.54 -13.44 13.79
N ALA A 75 21.49 -13.26 12.47
CA ALA A 75 22.51 -13.78 11.56
C ALA A 75 23.90 -13.20 11.86
N ARG A 76 24.00 -11.89 12.15
CA ARG A 76 25.27 -11.26 12.55
C ARG A 76 25.78 -11.79 13.88
N ASN A 77 24.91 -11.99 14.87
CA ASN A 77 25.28 -12.55 16.17
C ASN A 77 25.74 -14.00 16.05
N MET A 78 25.10 -14.81 15.22
CA MET A 78 25.57 -16.18 14.93
C MET A 78 26.94 -16.18 14.25
N ARG A 79 27.17 -15.30 13.27
CA ARG A 79 28.49 -15.15 12.62
C ARG A 79 29.57 -14.72 13.61
N LYS A 80 29.27 -13.76 14.50
CA LYS A 80 30.19 -13.33 15.56
C LYS A 80 30.51 -14.48 16.52
N ARG A 81 29.50 -15.26 16.95
CA ARG A 81 29.69 -16.44 17.82
C ARG A 81 30.51 -17.52 17.12
N ALA A 82 30.26 -17.79 15.85
CA ALA A 82 31.04 -18.76 15.07
C ALA A 82 32.51 -18.32 14.90
N ALA A 83 32.76 -17.03 14.67
CA ALA A 83 34.12 -16.49 14.61
C ALA A 83 34.84 -16.57 15.96
N ALA A 84 34.15 -16.26 17.06
CA ALA A 84 34.68 -16.40 18.41
C ALA A 84 34.98 -17.87 18.77
N ALA A 85 34.11 -18.81 18.39
CA ALA A 85 34.35 -20.23 18.57
C ALA A 85 35.56 -20.75 17.77
N LYS A 86 35.75 -20.27 16.53
CA LYS A 86 36.95 -20.57 15.73
C LYS A 86 38.22 -19.98 16.34
N ALA A 87 38.16 -18.78 16.91
CA ALA A 87 39.29 -18.17 17.60
C ALA A 87 39.64 -18.93 18.90
N ALA A 88 38.63 -19.35 19.67
CA ALA A 88 38.82 -20.16 20.87
C ALA A 88 39.44 -21.52 20.53
N GLY A 89 38.96 -22.21 19.48
CA GLY A 89 39.55 -23.47 19.02
C GLY A 89 41.03 -23.34 18.66
N LYS A 90 41.42 -22.26 17.98
CA LYS A 90 42.82 -21.97 17.65
C LYS A 90 43.69 -21.67 18.87
N MET A 91 43.15 -21.01 19.90
CA MET A 91 43.88 -20.80 21.15
C MET A 91 44.13 -22.12 21.88
N THR A 92 43.14 -23.02 21.91
CA THR A 92 43.29 -24.34 22.51
C THR A 92 44.28 -25.22 21.72
N GLU A 93 44.30 -25.11 20.39
CA GLU A 93 45.26 -25.81 19.53
C GLU A 93 46.70 -25.30 19.72
N ASN A 94 46.90 -23.99 19.84
CA ASN A 94 48.21 -23.38 20.10
C ASN A 94 48.74 -23.63 21.53
N GLN A 95 47.89 -24.02 22.48
CA GLN A 95 48.31 -24.40 23.84
C GLN A 95 48.70 -25.88 23.98
N ARG A 96 48.59 -26.67 22.91
CA ARG A 96 49.02 -28.06 22.92
C ARG A 96 50.55 -28.10 22.90
N ALA A 97 51.16 -28.35 24.06
CA ALA A 97 52.61 -28.45 24.19
C ALA A 97 53.18 -29.42 23.15
N PRO A 98 54.31 -29.08 22.50
CA PRO A 98 54.88 -29.91 21.44
C PRO A 98 55.21 -31.31 21.98
N PRO A 99 55.04 -32.37 21.15
CA PRO A 99 55.34 -33.73 21.57
C PRO A 99 56.82 -33.85 21.97
N ILE A 100 57.07 -34.32 23.19
CA ILE A 100 58.42 -34.58 23.69
C ILE A 100 58.91 -35.88 23.03
N TYR A 101 59.79 -35.75 22.04
CA TYR A 101 60.46 -36.90 21.45
C TYR A 101 61.56 -37.39 22.41
N SER A 102 61.36 -38.55 23.02
CA SER A 102 62.40 -39.23 23.79
C SER A 102 63.41 -39.88 22.83
N THR A 103 64.63 -39.34 22.78
CA THR A 103 65.77 -40.00 22.11
C THR A 103 66.16 -41.25 22.88
N ARG A 104 65.72 -42.42 22.41
CA ARG A 104 66.20 -43.71 22.89
C ARG A 104 67.62 -43.91 22.40
N GLN A 105 68.61 -43.66 23.26
CA GLN A 105 70.01 -44.02 23.02
C GLN A 105 70.09 -45.53 22.78
N GLN A 106 70.55 -45.91 21.59
CA GLN A 106 71.02 -47.26 21.29
C GLN A 106 72.28 -47.50 22.10
N ALA A 107 72.23 -48.43 23.05
CA ALA A 107 73.42 -49.01 23.65
C ALA A 107 73.99 -50.02 22.65
N VAL A 108 75.26 -49.81 22.28
CA VAL A 108 76.14 -50.76 21.57
C VAL A 108 76.73 -51.71 22.60
#